data_AF-A0A524NI68-F1
#
_entry.id   AF-A0A524NI68-F1
#
_cell.length_a   1.000
_cell.length_b   1.000
_cell.length_c   1.000
_cell.angle_alpha   90.00
_cell.angle_beta   90.00
_cell.angle_gamma   90.00
#
_symmetry.space_group_name_H-M   'P 1'
#
loop_
_entity.id
_entity.type
_entity.pdbx_description
1 polymer ?
#
loop_
_entity_poly.entity_id
_entity_poly.type
_entity_poly.pdbx_seq_one_letter_code
_entity_poly.pdbx_strand_id
1 'polypeptide(L)'
;MRSRSASAKPATPETTAALASSATLAVACGLVATLAQLSASPVHAAQPAAGSNGILAAADAGARVVVGRTGEPRKLDVHGSVVNVRVEQVLAGKVQGGESLSIAWEELSSARPPRFEKDGRILVCLEPLPGSSIWRKRLPTPAERTGVLAVAGSGDAFVRDPAAPVVYALGYYLAMGIEARGQAPGLAYLVDLVATADAGLAAEALAKLAAHDDLGIRLADGSQKVLVSSAAAAGRPERLRLGVLNLAGQRRLVAARAELVALTVSGPPVDAAAWIALGEIDGGLEPGKARALIESDRADMRLVGVRFFEGVNATLRLTAVAREDASPLVRSAAVARLVDDFGVAAIDDVLPSLADPDDGARTAAAVKIGSLGAPVVPRLVAIVDDGSVRARDGAVVALSFAGPDGTVALQRIADDHPDERTRKLAGLALGRFPGHEHN
;
A
#
# COMPACT_ATOMS: atom_id res chain seq x y z
N MET A 1 -30.17 53.87 -50.96
CA MET A 1 -30.28 53.13 -52.23
C MET A 1 -29.56 51.79 -52.10
N ARG A 2 -30.30 50.69 -52.28
CA ARG A 2 -29.88 49.30 -52.63
C ARG A 2 -28.75 48.68 -51.80
N SER A 3 -29.01 47.88 -50.78
CA SER A 3 -29.35 46.44 -50.83
C SER A 3 -28.50 45.59 -51.78
N ARG A 4 -27.62 44.76 -51.21
CA ARG A 4 -27.60 43.30 -51.41
C ARG A 4 -26.62 42.62 -50.45
N SER A 5 -27.20 41.70 -49.70
CA SER A 5 -26.65 40.65 -48.85
C SER A 5 -25.85 39.61 -49.64
N ALA A 6 -24.77 39.07 -49.05
CA ALA A 6 -24.49 37.63 -49.07
C ALA A 6 -23.32 37.26 -48.13
N SER A 7 -23.69 36.62 -47.01
CA SER A 7 -23.11 35.35 -46.54
C SER A 7 -21.58 35.25 -46.37
N ALA A 8 -21.07 35.70 -45.21
CA ALA A 8 -19.78 35.25 -44.69
C ALA A 8 -20.03 34.17 -43.61
N LYS A 9 -19.68 32.94 -43.97
CA LYS A 9 -19.68 31.72 -43.14
C LYS A 9 -18.55 31.82 -42.10
N PRO A 10 -18.76 31.57 -40.79
CA PRO A 10 -17.64 31.36 -39.89
C PRO A 10 -17.13 29.93 -40.07
N ALA A 11 -15.94 29.79 -40.67
CA ALA A 11 -15.21 28.53 -40.68
C ALA A 11 -14.54 28.35 -39.31
N THR A 12 -15.07 27.40 -38.56
CA THR A 12 -14.42 26.47 -37.60
C THR A 12 -13.03 26.82 -37.04
N PRO A 13 -12.84 26.81 -35.72
CA PRO A 13 -11.52 26.64 -35.13
C PRO A 13 -11.10 25.17 -35.30
N GLU A 14 -10.08 24.91 -36.11
CA GLU A 14 -9.38 23.62 -36.08
C GLU A 14 -8.57 23.53 -34.78
N THR A 15 -9.14 22.76 -33.86
CA THR A 15 -8.43 21.92 -32.89
C THR A 15 -7.34 21.08 -33.56
N THR A 16 -6.14 21.02 -32.96
CA THR A 16 -5.49 19.80 -32.42
C THR A 16 -3.96 19.93 -32.38
N ALA A 17 -3.41 20.18 -31.18
CA ALA A 17 -2.13 19.64 -30.68
C ALA A 17 -1.77 20.31 -29.34
N ALA A 18 -2.65 20.14 -28.35
CA ALA A 18 -2.38 20.53 -26.96
C ALA A 18 -2.92 19.44 -26.03
N LEU A 19 -2.44 18.21 -26.23
CA LEU A 19 -2.68 17.05 -25.37
C LEU A 19 -1.45 16.15 -25.49
N ALA A 20 -0.49 16.35 -24.58
CA ALA A 20 0.43 15.33 -24.05
C ALA A 20 1.68 16.00 -23.43
N SER A 21 1.52 16.74 -22.32
CA SER A 21 2.64 16.98 -21.40
C SER A 21 2.16 17.54 -20.06
N SER A 22 1.33 16.77 -19.36
CA SER A 22 0.96 17.07 -17.96
C SER A 22 0.53 15.78 -17.24
N ALA A 23 1.26 14.70 -17.46
CA ALA A 23 1.25 13.54 -16.59
C ALA A 23 2.70 13.32 -16.16
N THR A 24 2.89 12.94 -14.90
CA THR A 24 4.19 12.70 -14.23
C THR A 24 5.03 13.95 -13.93
N LEU A 25 4.72 14.64 -12.82
CA LEU A 25 5.74 15.14 -11.89
C LEU A 25 5.09 15.41 -10.51
N ALA A 26 4.68 14.33 -9.84
CA ALA A 26 4.27 14.35 -8.44
C ALA A 26 4.74 13.07 -7.75
N VAL A 27 6.04 12.79 -7.83
CA VAL A 27 6.71 11.75 -7.04
C VAL A 27 8.11 12.27 -6.69
N ALA A 28 8.20 13.16 -5.72
CA ALA A 28 9.47 13.57 -5.11
C ALA A 28 9.20 14.30 -3.79
N CYS A 29 8.67 13.60 -2.79
CA CYS A 29 8.78 13.93 -1.36
C CYS A 29 8.11 12.81 -0.56
N GLY A 30 8.90 11.81 -0.14
CA GLY A 30 8.39 10.73 0.71
C GLY A 30 9.07 9.38 0.44
N LEU A 31 10.40 9.31 0.54
CA LEU A 31 11.13 8.06 0.35
C LEU A 31 12.34 7.98 1.29
N VAL A 32 12.07 8.07 2.60
CA VAL A 32 12.82 7.31 3.65
C VAL A 32 11.90 6.71 4.73
N ALA A 33 10.58 6.95 4.72
CA ALA A 33 9.65 6.21 5.57
C ALA A 33 8.87 5.16 4.77
N THR A 34 9.52 4.07 4.34
CA THR A 34 8.84 2.84 3.85
C THR A 34 9.84 1.70 3.68
N LEU A 35 10.20 1.02 4.77
CA LEU A 35 10.53 -0.41 4.68
C LEU A 35 9.21 -1.18 4.70
N ALA A 36 8.46 -1.03 3.62
CA ALA A 36 7.35 -1.90 3.25
C ALA A 36 7.14 -1.79 1.73
N GLN A 37 7.39 -2.91 1.05
CA GLN A 37 7.02 -3.25 -0.33
C GLN A 37 8.03 -2.88 -1.43
N LEU A 38 8.71 -3.92 -1.93
CA LEU A 38 8.69 -4.32 -3.35
C LEU A 38 9.45 -5.66 -3.50
N SER A 39 8.79 -6.77 -3.17
CA SER A 39 9.02 -8.02 -3.89
C SER A 39 7.83 -8.21 -4.81
N ALA A 40 8.14 -8.18 -6.10
CA ALA A 40 7.21 -8.41 -7.19
C ALA A 40 6.50 -9.75 -7.01
N SER A 41 5.22 -9.74 -7.39
CA SER A 41 4.25 -10.82 -7.31
C SER A 41 4.79 -12.18 -7.78
N PRO A 42 4.40 -13.30 -7.15
CA PRO A 42 4.42 -14.55 -7.88
C PRO A 42 3.37 -14.47 -8.99
N VAL A 43 3.69 -15.10 -10.12
CA VAL A 43 2.78 -15.50 -11.19
C VAL A 43 1.41 -15.86 -10.62
N HIS A 44 0.34 -15.30 -11.20
CA HIS A 44 -1.06 -15.56 -10.85
C HIS A 44 -1.35 -17.07 -10.77
N ALA A 45 -1.22 -17.65 -9.58
CA ALA A 45 -1.96 -18.84 -9.21
C ALA A 45 -3.36 -18.35 -8.82
N ALA A 46 -4.33 -18.63 -9.68
CA ALA A 46 -5.72 -18.19 -9.54
C ALA A 46 -6.27 -18.53 -8.14
N GLN A 47 -6.49 -17.51 -7.31
CA GLN A 47 -7.22 -17.63 -6.06
C GLN A 47 -8.70 -17.98 -6.33
N PRO A 48 -9.38 -18.69 -5.40
CA PRO A 48 -10.83 -18.87 -5.45
C PRO A 48 -11.55 -17.50 -5.49
N ALA A 49 -12.84 -17.45 -5.84
CA ALA A 49 -13.63 -16.24 -5.58
C ALA A 49 -13.65 -16.03 -4.05
N ALA A 50 -12.75 -15.16 -3.59
CA ALA A 50 -12.21 -15.24 -2.24
C ALA A 50 -13.18 -14.71 -1.16
N GLY A 51 -14.26 -14.06 -1.57
CA GLY A 51 -15.18 -13.41 -0.64
C GLY A 51 -14.46 -12.41 0.26
N SER A 52 -15.19 -11.91 1.25
CA SER A 52 -14.70 -11.08 2.35
C SER A 52 -14.03 -9.77 1.93
N ASN A 53 -14.23 -9.29 0.70
CA ASN A 53 -13.63 -8.05 0.19
C ASN A 53 -14.70 -7.06 -0.28
N GLY A 54 -14.48 -5.78 -0.03
CA GLY A 54 -15.41 -4.70 -0.39
C GLY A 54 -16.67 -4.66 0.46
N ILE A 55 -16.71 -5.30 1.64
CA ILE A 55 -17.91 -5.35 2.49
C ILE A 55 -18.17 -3.99 3.12
N LEU A 56 -17.16 -3.39 3.75
CA LEU A 56 -17.30 -2.08 4.40
C LEU A 56 -17.44 -0.98 3.36
N ALA A 57 -16.70 -1.08 2.25
CA ALA A 57 -16.84 -0.16 1.12
C ALA A 57 -18.24 -0.21 0.48
N ALA A 58 -18.79 -1.40 0.23
CA ALA A 58 -20.13 -1.55 -0.32
C ALA A 58 -21.20 -1.05 0.67
N ALA A 59 -21.03 -1.33 1.97
CA ALA A 59 -21.94 -0.84 3.00
C ALA A 59 -21.98 0.69 3.05
N ASP A 60 -20.83 1.37 2.93
CA ASP A 60 -20.77 2.84 2.87
C ASP A 60 -21.36 3.40 1.57
N ALA A 61 -21.27 2.66 0.47
CA ALA A 61 -21.94 2.99 -0.79
C ALA A 61 -23.46 2.76 -0.77
N GLY A 62 -24.02 2.33 0.37
CA GLY A 62 -25.45 2.12 0.56
C GLY A 62 -25.96 0.77 0.07
N ALA A 63 -25.09 -0.23 -0.07
CA ALA A 63 -25.50 -1.60 -0.32
C ALA A 63 -26.40 -2.13 0.80
N ARG A 64 -27.26 -3.09 0.46
CA ARG A 64 -28.07 -3.84 1.43
C ARG A 64 -27.16 -4.87 2.08
N VAL A 65 -26.97 -4.80 3.38
CA VAL A 65 -26.09 -5.73 4.12
C VAL A 65 -26.96 -6.66 4.94
N VAL A 66 -26.94 -7.94 4.61
CA VAL A 66 -27.83 -8.94 5.22
C VAL A 66 -27.06 -10.19 5.62
N VAL A 67 -27.56 -10.86 6.65
CA VAL A 67 -27.22 -12.26 6.93
C VAL A 67 -28.43 -13.11 6.58
N GLY A 68 -28.21 -14.20 5.85
CA GLY A 68 -29.30 -15.05 5.40
C GLY A 68 -28.86 -16.46 5.04
N ARG A 69 -29.85 -17.31 4.75
CA ARG A 69 -29.63 -18.67 4.24
C ARG A 69 -29.94 -18.76 2.77
N THR A 70 -29.03 -19.39 2.04
CA THR A 70 -29.16 -19.66 0.61
C THR A 70 -30.08 -20.85 0.37
N GLY A 71 -31.00 -20.70 -0.59
CA GLY A 71 -31.74 -21.81 -1.17
C GLY A 71 -30.89 -22.59 -2.17
N GLU A 72 -31.53 -23.43 -2.97
CA GLU A 72 -30.85 -24.21 -3.99
C GLU A 72 -30.40 -23.33 -5.17
N PRO A 73 -29.08 -23.24 -5.48
CA PRO A 73 -28.60 -22.48 -6.63
C PRO A 73 -29.14 -23.04 -7.94
N ARG A 74 -29.72 -22.17 -8.78
CA ARG A 74 -30.20 -22.52 -10.11
C ARG A 74 -29.25 -21.96 -11.17
N LYS A 75 -28.86 -22.79 -12.14
CA LYS A 75 -28.08 -22.34 -13.30
C LYS A 75 -28.96 -21.55 -14.28
N LEU A 76 -28.44 -20.42 -14.74
CA LEU A 76 -29.02 -19.62 -15.83
C LEU A 76 -28.42 -20.03 -17.18
N ASP A 77 -27.11 -20.26 -17.22
CA ASP A 77 -26.35 -20.77 -18.36
C ASP A 77 -25.08 -21.48 -17.88
N VAL A 78 -24.08 -21.66 -18.75
CA VAL A 78 -22.79 -22.30 -18.44
C VAL A 78 -22.06 -21.58 -17.28
N HIS A 79 -22.09 -20.26 -17.25
CA HIS A 79 -21.32 -19.43 -16.31
C HIS A 79 -22.20 -18.72 -15.26
N GLY A 80 -23.48 -18.55 -15.53
CA GLY A 80 -24.40 -17.80 -14.67
C GLY A 80 -25.20 -18.66 -13.71
N SER A 81 -25.28 -18.19 -12.47
CA SER A 81 -26.05 -18.80 -11.40
C SER A 81 -26.95 -17.76 -10.73
N VAL A 82 -28.10 -18.20 -10.23
CA VAL A 82 -28.99 -17.42 -9.38
C VAL A 82 -29.35 -18.22 -8.13
N VAL A 83 -29.45 -17.56 -6.98
CA VAL A 83 -29.87 -18.18 -5.73
C VAL A 83 -30.81 -17.24 -4.98
N ASN A 84 -31.80 -17.82 -4.30
CA ASN A 84 -32.64 -17.07 -3.37
C ASN A 84 -32.02 -17.12 -1.99
N VAL A 85 -32.00 -15.98 -1.30
CA VAL A 85 -31.51 -15.86 0.08
C VAL A 85 -32.66 -15.44 0.96
N ARG A 86 -32.99 -16.27 1.94
CA ARG A 86 -33.93 -15.91 3.00
C ARG A 86 -33.17 -15.09 4.04
N VAL A 87 -33.59 -13.83 4.21
CA VAL A 87 -32.95 -12.89 5.14
C VAL A 87 -33.27 -13.30 6.57
N GLU A 88 -32.25 -13.64 7.34
CA GLU A 88 -32.34 -13.90 8.79
C GLU A 88 -32.17 -12.62 9.59
N GLN A 89 -31.24 -11.75 9.16
CA GLN A 89 -30.90 -10.51 9.85
C GLN A 89 -30.54 -9.42 8.83
N VAL A 90 -31.01 -8.20 9.07
CA VAL A 90 -30.66 -7.01 8.28
C VAL A 90 -29.65 -6.20 9.10
N LEU A 91 -28.47 -5.95 8.53
CA LEU A 91 -27.44 -5.13 9.16
C LEU A 91 -27.49 -3.69 8.64
N ALA A 92 -27.82 -3.48 7.36
CA ALA A 92 -28.01 -2.17 6.76
C ALA A 92 -28.85 -2.21 5.48
N GLY A 93 -29.42 -1.06 5.10
CA GLY A 93 -30.18 -0.88 3.86
C GLY A 93 -31.67 -1.19 3.99
N LYS A 94 -32.41 -0.92 2.91
CA LYS A 94 -33.88 -1.08 2.86
C LYS A 94 -34.26 -2.52 2.48
N VAL A 95 -34.31 -3.41 3.47
CA VAL A 95 -34.72 -4.82 3.37
C VAL A 95 -35.48 -5.20 4.65
N GLN A 96 -36.44 -6.13 4.57
CA GLN A 96 -37.15 -6.65 5.75
C GLN A 96 -36.64 -8.03 6.16
N GLY A 97 -36.64 -8.32 7.46
CA GLY A 97 -36.36 -9.66 7.97
C GLY A 97 -37.40 -10.67 7.46
N GLY A 98 -36.95 -11.87 7.06
CA GLY A 98 -37.79 -12.90 6.45
C GLY A 98 -38.06 -12.73 4.96
N GLU A 99 -37.70 -11.58 4.36
CA GLU A 99 -37.75 -11.35 2.92
C GLU A 99 -36.85 -12.36 2.18
N SER A 100 -37.27 -12.76 0.96
CA SER A 100 -36.44 -13.60 0.09
C SER A 100 -35.88 -12.76 -1.05
N LEU A 101 -34.56 -12.65 -1.13
CA LEU A 101 -33.85 -11.87 -2.13
C LEU A 101 -33.24 -12.78 -3.19
N SER A 102 -33.41 -12.47 -4.47
CA SER A 102 -32.73 -13.20 -5.56
C SER A 102 -31.39 -12.56 -5.90
N ILE A 103 -30.31 -13.33 -5.86
CA ILE A 103 -28.95 -12.88 -6.14
C ILE A 103 -28.44 -13.63 -7.38
N ALA A 104 -27.84 -12.91 -8.33
CA ALA A 104 -27.16 -13.49 -9.49
C ALA A 104 -25.65 -13.21 -9.47
N TRP A 105 -24.85 -14.17 -9.97
CA TRP A 105 -23.40 -14.03 -10.09
C TRP A 105 -22.81 -14.89 -11.22
N GLU A 106 -21.57 -14.57 -11.60
CA GLU A 106 -20.77 -15.36 -12.52
C GLU A 106 -19.83 -16.33 -11.80
N GLU A 107 -19.83 -17.57 -12.27
CA GLU A 107 -18.80 -18.56 -11.96
C GLU A 107 -17.88 -18.71 -13.18
N LEU A 108 -16.75 -18.01 -13.15
CA LEU A 108 -15.79 -17.96 -14.25
C LEU A 108 -14.98 -19.27 -14.42
N SER A 109 -15.10 -20.21 -13.47
CA SER A 109 -14.43 -21.52 -13.56
C SER A 109 -15.22 -22.60 -12.82
N SER A 110 -15.51 -23.71 -13.50
CA SER A 110 -16.18 -24.89 -12.94
C SER A 110 -15.29 -25.71 -11.98
N ALA A 111 -13.98 -25.42 -11.92
CA ALA A 111 -13.05 -26.06 -11.00
C ALA A 111 -13.08 -25.43 -9.59
N ARG A 112 -13.86 -24.37 -9.39
CA ARG A 112 -13.98 -23.66 -8.11
C ARG A 112 -15.13 -24.23 -7.28
N PRO A 113 -14.98 -24.32 -5.94
CA PRO A 113 -16.12 -24.60 -5.09
C PRO A 113 -17.20 -23.54 -5.31
N PRO A 114 -18.49 -23.94 -5.38
CA PRO A 114 -19.59 -23.04 -5.68
C PRO A 114 -19.58 -21.85 -4.72
N ARG A 115 -19.79 -20.64 -5.22
CA ARG A 115 -19.83 -19.42 -4.39
C ARG A 115 -20.83 -19.52 -3.23
N PHE A 116 -21.99 -20.06 -3.52
CA PHE A 116 -23.08 -20.28 -2.58
C PHE A 116 -23.59 -21.71 -2.72
N GLU A 117 -23.74 -22.40 -1.60
CA GLU A 117 -24.27 -23.76 -1.52
C GLU A 117 -25.69 -23.74 -0.97
N LYS A 118 -26.43 -24.83 -1.13
CA LYS A 118 -27.77 -24.96 -0.53
C LYS A 118 -27.66 -24.95 1.00
N ASP A 119 -28.57 -24.25 1.66
CA ASP A 119 -28.70 -24.11 3.12
C ASP A 119 -27.50 -23.43 3.82
N GLY A 120 -26.56 -22.87 3.04
CA GLY A 120 -25.41 -22.13 3.53
C GLY A 120 -25.83 -20.81 4.18
N ARG A 121 -25.22 -20.49 5.33
CA ARG A 121 -25.38 -19.18 5.97
C ARG A 121 -24.36 -18.22 5.41
N ILE A 122 -24.79 -17.04 4.99
CA ILE A 122 -23.91 -16.02 4.40
C ILE A 122 -24.19 -14.64 5.00
N LEU A 123 -23.13 -13.84 5.13
CA LEU A 123 -23.22 -12.39 5.20
C LEU A 123 -22.95 -11.84 3.80
N VAL A 124 -23.78 -10.96 3.26
CA VAL A 124 -23.62 -10.47 1.89
C VAL A 124 -24.06 -9.02 1.75
N CYS A 125 -23.27 -8.25 0.99
CA CYS A 125 -23.62 -6.91 0.54
C CYS A 125 -24.22 -7.00 -0.87
N LEU A 126 -25.42 -6.45 -1.03
CA LEU A 126 -26.21 -6.55 -2.25
C LEU A 126 -26.47 -5.18 -2.85
N GLU A 127 -26.27 -5.09 -4.15
CA GLU A 127 -26.52 -3.90 -4.95
C GLU A 127 -27.49 -4.20 -6.11
N PRO A 128 -28.19 -3.18 -6.63
CA PRO A 128 -28.97 -3.35 -7.85
C PRO A 128 -28.07 -3.80 -9.01
N LEU A 129 -28.55 -4.78 -9.79
CA LEU A 129 -27.84 -5.21 -10.98
C LEU A 129 -27.68 -4.02 -11.96
N PRO A 130 -26.45 -3.67 -12.41
CA PRO A 130 -26.23 -2.50 -13.25
C PRO A 130 -27.07 -2.52 -14.54
N GLY A 131 -27.57 -1.37 -14.97
CA GLY A 131 -28.49 -1.29 -16.12
C GLY A 131 -27.87 -1.75 -17.45
N SER A 132 -26.56 -1.52 -17.63
CA SER A 132 -25.76 -1.95 -18.78
C SER A 132 -25.29 -3.41 -18.68
N SER A 133 -25.59 -4.08 -17.58
CA SER A 133 -25.11 -5.42 -17.30
C SER A 133 -25.69 -6.43 -18.30
N ILE A 134 -24.81 -7.18 -18.95
CA ILE A 134 -25.19 -8.31 -19.82
C ILE A 134 -26.03 -9.36 -19.06
N TRP A 135 -25.95 -9.39 -17.72
CA TRP A 135 -26.74 -10.23 -16.84
C TRP A 135 -28.25 -10.04 -16.97
N ARG A 136 -28.72 -8.80 -17.20
CA ARG A 136 -30.16 -8.55 -17.41
C ARG A 136 -30.68 -9.31 -18.62
N LYS A 137 -29.86 -9.56 -19.63
CA LYS A 137 -30.26 -10.30 -20.84
C LYS A 137 -30.37 -11.82 -20.59
N ARG A 138 -29.65 -12.35 -19.59
CA ARG A 138 -29.64 -13.78 -19.23
C ARG A 138 -30.86 -14.20 -18.38
N LEU A 139 -31.57 -13.25 -17.76
CA LEU A 139 -32.76 -13.54 -16.97
C LEU A 139 -34.01 -13.69 -17.88
N PRO A 140 -34.77 -14.79 -17.75
CA PRO A 140 -35.85 -15.12 -18.66
C PRO A 140 -37.05 -14.17 -18.60
N THR A 141 -37.39 -13.62 -17.43
CA THR A 141 -38.59 -12.76 -17.28
C THR A 141 -38.25 -11.30 -16.94
N PRO A 142 -39.06 -10.32 -17.40
CA PRO A 142 -38.88 -8.91 -17.01
C PRO A 142 -38.94 -8.68 -15.50
N ALA A 143 -39.79 -9.42 -14.78
CA ALA A 143 -39.90 -9.33 -13.31
C ALA A 143 -38.61 -9.77 -12.61
N GLU A 144 -37.97 -10.85 -13.07
CA GLU A 144 -36.67 -11.29 -12.55
C GLU A 144 -35.57 -10.25 -12.83
N ARG A 145 -35.57 -9.61 -14.01
CA ARG A 145 -34.59 -8.57 -14.37
C ARG A 145 -34.61 -7.36 -13.46
N THR A 146 -35.76 -7.07 -12.86
CA THR A 146 -35.94 -5.94 -11.94
C THR A 146 -35.76 -6.32 -10.47
N GLY A 147 -35.97 -7.59 -10.12
CA GLY A 147 -35.89 -8.09 -8.74
C GLY A 147 -34.55 -8.71 -8.33
N VAL A 148 -33.71 -9.09 -9.31
CA VAL A 148 -32.39 -9.68 -9.05
C VAL A 148 -31.36 -8.62 -8.63
N LEU A 149 -30.62 -8.95 -7.58
CA LEU A 149 -29.49 -8.18 -7.06
C LEU A 149 -28.16 -8.84 -7.45
N ALA A 150 -27.10 -8.05 -7.44
CA ALA A 150 -25.73 -8.53 -7.55
C ALA A 150 -25.07 -8.51 -6.16
N VAL A 151 -24.07 -9.37 -5.99
CA VAL A 151 -23.12 -9.23 -4.88
C VAL A 151 -22.23 -8.01 -5.18
N ALA A 152 -22.19 -7.06 -4.25
CA ALA A 152 -21.42 -5.83 -4.40
C ALA A 152 -19.90 -6.09 -4.39
N GLY A 153 -19.10 -5.05 -4.60
CA GLY A 153 -17.63 -5.15 -4.54
C GLY A 153 -17.08 -6.08 -5.64
N SER A 154 -17.58 -5.94 -6.87
CA SER A 154 -17.24 -6.81 -8.00
C SER A 154 -17.55 -8.29 -7.76
N GLY A 155 -18.48 -8.58 -6.84
CA GLY A 155 -18.91 -9.92 -6.50
C GLY A 155 -18.25 -10.51 -5.26
N ASP A 156 -17.31 -9.83 -4.61
CA ASP A 156 -16.55 -10.40 -3.49
C ASP A 156 -17.04 -9.95 -2.10
N ALA A 157 -18.06 -9.08 -2.03
CA ALA A 157 -18.57 -8.55 -0.77
C ALA A 157 -19.51 -9.54 -0.03
N PHE A 158 -18.98 -10.70 0.35
CA PHE A 158 -19.72 -11.72 1.11
C PHE A 158 -18.80 -12.57 2.00
N VAL A 159 -19.30 -13.02 3.15
CA VAL A 159 -18.63 -13.99 4.03
C VAL A 159 -19.49 -15.24 4.12
N ARG A 160 -18.87 -16.42 4.00
CA ARG A 160 -19.54 -17.70 4.20
C ARG A 160 -19.42 -18.09 5.67
N ASP A 161 -20.52 -18.59 6.23
CA ASP A 161 -20.65 -18.97 7.64
C ASP A 161 -20.06 -17.91 8.61
N PRO A 162 -20.57 -16.67 8.56
CA PRO A 162 -20.00 -15.56 9.33
C PRO A 162 -20.12 -15.83 10.84
N ALA A 163 -19.00 -15.79 11.54
CA ALA A 163 -18.95 -15.94 12.98
C ALA A 163 -19.81 -14.89 13.70
N ALA A 164 -20.49 -15.27 14.78
CA ALA A 164 -21.40 -14.39 15.50
C ALA A 164 -20.76 -13.05 15.96
N PRO A 165 -19.50 -13.01 16.46
CA PRO A 165 -18.84 -11.76 16.81
C PRO A 165 -18.65 -10.81 15.61
N VAL A 166 -18.40 -11.34 14.42
CA VAL A 166 -18.24 -10.55 13.18
C VAL A 166 -19.57 -9.92 12.79
N VAL A 167 -20.66 -10.71 12.79
CA VAL A 167 -22.02 -10.22 12.50
C VAL A 167 -22.41 -9.14 13.51
N TYR A 168 -22.10 -9.36 14.79
CA TYR A 168 -22.37 -8.40 15.86
C TYR A 168 -21.60 -7.09 15.63
N ALA A 169 -20.26 -7.13 15.54
CA ALA A 169 -19.43 -5.94 15.39
C ALA A 169 -19.80 -5.14 14.13
N LEU A 170 -19.98 -5.82 12.99
CA LEU A 170 -20.38 -5.16 11.75
C LEU A 170 -21.80 -4.58 11.85
N GLY A 171 -22.75 -5.30 12.44
CA GLY A 171 -24.12 -4.83 12.61
C GLY A 171 -24.20 -3.55 13.45
N TYR A 172 -23.52 -3.53 14.60
CA TYR A 172 -23.49 -2.34 15.45
C TYR A 172 -22.76 -1.18 14.78
N TYR A 173 -21.61 -1.44 14.13
CA TYR A 173 -20.90 -0.41 13.37
C TYR A 173 -21.79 0.22 12.29
N LEU A 174 -22.53 -0.60 11.54
CA LEU A 174 -23.41 -0.12 10.47
C LEU A 174 -24.68 0.58 10.98
N ALA A 175 -25.19 0.21 12.15
CA ALA A 175 -26.32 0.89 12.78
C ALA A 175 -25.98 2.31 13.26
N MET A 176 -24.69 2.63 13.46
CA MET A 176 -24.24 3.96 13.86
C MET A 176 -24.32 4.96 12.71
N GLY A 177 -24.63 6.21 13.04
CA GLY A 177 -24.48 7.34 12.11
C GLY A 177 -23.02 7.55 11.71
N ILE A 178 -22.80 8.13 10.52
CA ILE A 178 -21.46 8.29 9.91
C ILE A 178 -20.48 8.98 10.86
N GLU A 179 -20.91 10.04 11.55
CA GLU A 179 -20.05 10.75 12.52
C GLU A 179 -19.64 9.85 13.68
N ALA A 180 -20.59 9.10 14.25
CA ALA A 180 -20.36 8.22 15.39
C ALA A 180 -19.45 7.03 15.05
N ARG A 181 -19.46 6.57 13.78
CA ARG A 181 -18.53 5.53 13.29
C ARG A 181 -17.06 5.96 13.38
N GLY A 182 -16.78 7.26 13.27
CA GLY A 182 -15.44 7.83 13.41
C GLY A 182 -15.06 8.20 14.85
N GLN A 183 -15.92 7.91 15.83
CA GLN A 183 -15.67 8.13 17.26
C GLN A 183 -15.31 6.82 17.95
N ALA A 184 -14.85 6.91 19.21
CA ALA A 184 -14.35 5.77 19.99
C ALA A 184 -15.23 4.49 19.91
N PRO A 185 -16.57 4.54 20.02
CA PRO A 185 -17.40 3.33 19.94
C PRO A 185 -17.39 2.68 18.55
N GLY A 186 -17.39 3.49 17.48
CA GLY A 186 -17.32 2.98 16.11
C GLY A 186 -15.96 2.38 15.79
N LEU A 187 -14.89 3.03 16.25
CA LEU A 187 -13.53 2.53 16.11
C LEU A 187 -13.31 1.22 16.89
N ALA A 188 -13.96 1.05 18.05
CA ALA A 188 -13.92 -0.20 18.81
C ALA A 188 -14.49 -1.38 18.01
N TYR A 189 -15.63 -1.20 17.32
CA TYR A 189 -16.17 -2.25 16.45
C TYR A 189 -15.26 -2.55 15.25
N LEU A 190 -14.57 -1.54 14.69
CA LEU A 190 -13.55 -1.80 13.67
C LEU A 190 -12.38 -2.62 14.24
N VAL A 191 -11.94 -2.36 15.47
CA VAL A 191 -10.92 -3.19 16.15
C VAL A 191 -11.40 -4.62 16.31
N ASP A 192 -12.64 -4.83 16.74
CA ASP A 192 -13.21 -6.19 16.87
C ASP A 192 -13.24 -6.91 15.52
N LEU A 193 -13.56 -6.20 14.43
CA LEU A 193 -13.50 -6.76 13.07
C LEU A 193 -12.05 -7.10 12.66
N VAL A 194 -11.07 -6.26 12.96
CA VAL A 194 -9.65 -6.58 12.72
C VAL A 194 -9.25 -7.86 13.46
N ALA A 195 -9.68 -8.00 14.72
CA ALA A 195 -9.31 -9.12 15.58
C ALA A 195 -10.00 -10.44 15.20
N THR A 196 -11.24 -10.39 14.73
CA THR A 196 -12.11 -11.58 14.61
C THR A 196 -12.56 -11.94 13.20
N ALA A 197 -12.59 -10.99 12.26
CA ALA A 197 -13.06 -11.25 10.91
C ALA A 197 -12.03 -11.99 10.05
N ASP A 198 -12.49 -12.52 8.92
CA ASP A 198 -11.63 -13.05 7.86
C ASP A 198 -10.67 -11.99 7.31
N ALA A 199 -9.61 -12.45 6.64
CA ALA A 199 -8.50 -11.63 6.17
C ALA A 199 -8.93 -10.36 5.41
N GLY A 200 -9.88 -10.48 4.48
CA GLY A 200 -10.33 -9.35 3.65
C GLY A 200 -11.06 -8.27 4.46
N LEU A 201 -12.07 -8.68 5.25
CA LEU A 201 -12.86 -7.76 6.07
C LEU A 201 -12.01 -7.14 7.18
N ALA A 202 -11.11 -7.92 7.78
CA ALA A 202 -10.15 -7.40 8.74
C ALA A 202 -9.18 -6.38 8.11
N ALA A 203 -8.75 -6.60 6.87
CA ALA A 203 -7.91 -5.64 6.15
C ALA A 203 -8.65 -4.33 5.80
N GLU A 204 -9.93 -4.40 5.40
CA GLU A 204 -10.76 -3.21 5.21
C GLU A 204 -10.97 -2.44 6.52
N ALA A 205 -11.25 -3.16 7.62
CA ALA A 205 -11.41 -2.54 8.94
C ALA A 205 -10.11 -1.86 9.40
N LEU A 206 -8.96 -2.50 9.20
CA LEU A 206 -7.66 -1.93 9.50
C LEU A 206 -7.38 -0.69 8.64
N ALA A 207 -7.70 -0.72 7.35
CA ALA A 207 -7.53 0.42 6.45
C ALA A 207 -8.40 1.61 6.88
N LYS A 208 -9.63 1.36 7.36
CA LYS A 208 -10.48 2.40 7.94
C LYS A 208 -9.90 2.99 9.22
N LEU A 209 -9.38 2.17 10.13
CA LEU A 209 -8.67 2.65 11.32
C LEU A 209 -7.46 3.52 10.93
N ALA A 210 -6.70 3.09 9.91
CA ALA A 210 -5.53 3.80 9.42
C ALA A 210 -5.85 5.18 8.83
N ALA A 211 -7.08 5.42 8.37
CA ALA A 211 -7.51 6.72 7.86
C ALA A 211 -7.66 7.80 8.94
N HIS A 212 -7.57 7.43 10.23
CA HIS A 212 -7.63 8.37 11.35
C HIS A 212 -6.23 8.73 11.84
N ASP A 213 -5.76 9.94 11.56
CA ASP A 213 -4.45 10.41 12.02
C ASP A 213 -4.37 10.56 13.54
N ASP A 214 -5.49 10.89 14.19
CA ASP A 214 -5.62 11.05 15.65
C ASP A 214 -6.09 9.76 16.36
N LEU A 215 -5.93 8.60 15.72
CA LEU A 215 -6.42 7.31 16.23
C LEU A 215 -5.93 7.00 17.65
N GLY A 216 -4.66 7.28 17.98
CA GLY A 216 -4.12 7.02 19.32
C GLY A 216 -4.75 7.84 20.43
N ILE A 217 -5.38 8.98 20.10
CA ILE A 217 -6.13 9.81 21.05
C ILE A 217 -7.58 9.31 21.15
N ARG A 218 -8.19 8.91 20.03
CA ARG A 218 -9.61 8.51 19.97
C ARG A 218 -9.88 7.09 20.46
N LEU A 219 -8.96 6.17 20.19
CA LEU A 219 -9.17 4.77 20.46
C LEU A 219 -8.96 4.50 21.96
N ALA A 220 -9.99 3.99 22.63
CA ALA A 220 -9.93 3.66 24.04
C ALA A 220 -8.80 2.65 24.33
N ASP A 221 -8.17 2.78 25.50
CA ASP A 221 -7.02 1.97 25.91
C ASP A 221 -7.23 0.46 25.70
N GLY A 222 -8.39 -0.06 26.11
CA GLY A 222 -8.73 -1.47 25.92
C GLY A 222 -8.73 -1.89 24.44
N SER A 223 -9.25 -1.04 23.56
CA SER A 223 -9.27 -1.31 22.12
C SER A 223 -7.88 -1.22 21.48
N GLN A 224 -6.99 -0.34 21.98
CA GLN A 224 -5.59 -0.33 21.53
C GLN A 224 -4.91 -1.68 21.84
N LYS A 225 -5.12 -2.20 23.05
CA LYS A 225 -4.56 -3.48 23.51
C LYS A 225 -5.09 -4.66 22.70
N VAL A 226 -6.40 -4.71 22.47
CA VAL A 226 -7.03 -5.75 21.64
C VAL A 226 -6.48 -5.71 20.22
N LEU A 227 -6.37 -4.51 19.64
CA LEU A 227 -5.85 -4.33 18.28
C LEU A 227 -4.43 -4.90 18.17
N VAL A 228 -3.50 -4.49 19.04
CA VAL A 228 -2.12 -4.99 19.01
C VAL A 228 -2.04 -6.48 19.32
N SER A 229 -2.80 -6.97 20.30
CA SER A 229 -2.82 -8.40 20.64
C SER A 229 -3.24 -9.28 19.47
N SER A 230 -4.08 -8.78 18.56
CA SER A 230 -4.47 -9.51 17.35
C SER A 230 -3.28 -9.85 16.43
N ALA A 231 -2.18 -9.09 16.49
CA ALA A 231 -0.97 -9.36 15.72
C ALA A 231 -0.19 -10.59 16.25
N ALA A 232 -0.49 -11.08 17.45
CA ALA A 232 0.12 -12.30 17.99
C ALA A 232 -0.39 -13.58 17.31
N ALA A 233 -1.59 -13.54 16.72
CA ALA A 233 -2.25 -14.73 16.20
C ALA A 233 -1.56 -15.26 14.92
N ALA A 234 -0.75 -16.32 15.06
CA ALA A 234 0.05 -16.90 13.97
C ALA A 234 -0.78 -17.41 12.78
N GLY A 235 -2.05 -17.76 12.98
CA GLY A 235 -2.97 -18.15 11.92
C GLY A 235 -3.48 -16.99 11.05
N ARG A 236 -3.22 -15.73 11.45
CA ARG A 236 -3.62 -14.56 10.65
C ARG A 236 -2.57 -14.24 9.58
N PRO A 237 -2.97 -13.70 8.42
CA PRO A 237 -2.03 -13.34 7.36
C PRO A 237 -0.95 -12.38 7.85
N GLU A 238 0.30 -12.62 7.47
CA GLU A 238 1.45 -11.82 7.88
C GLU A 238 1.24 -10.32 7.59
N ARG A 239 0.74 -9.98 6.39
CA ARG A 239 0.44 -8.59 6.00
C ARG A 239 -0.51 -7.89 6.98
N LEU A 240 -1.52 -8.59 7.50
CA LEU A 240 -2.45 -8.02 8.46
C LEU A 240 -1.78 -7.81 9.81
N ARG A 241 -1.00 -8.80 10.27
CA ARG A 241 -0.25 -8.73 11.54
C ARG A 241 0.75 -7.56 11.52
N LEU A 242 1.52 -7.43 10.44
CA LEU A 242 2.46 -6.32 10.26
C LEU A 242 1.74 -4.97 10.10
N GLY A 243 0.60 -4.94 9.40
CA GLY A 243 -0.22 -3.74 9.25
C GLY A 243 -0.73 -3.20 10.60
N VAL A 244 -1.12 -4.09 11.52
CA VAL A 244 -1.51 -3.73 12.89
C VAL A 244 -0.34 -3.10 13.65
N LEU A 245 0.85 -3.70 13.60
CA LEU A 245 2.03 -3.19 14.31
C LEU A 245 2.50 -1.85 13.76
N ASN A 246 2.52 -1.71 12.43
CA ASN A 246 2.84 -0.46 11.78
C ASN A 246 1.83 0.64 12.14
N LEU A 247 0.53 0.33 12.15
CA LEU A 247 -0.50 1.28 12.59
C LEU A 247 -0.29 1.68 14.06
N ALA A 248 0.08 0.73 14.92
CA ALA A 248 0.29 0.97 16.34
C ALA A 248 1.41 2.00 16.60
N GLY A 249 2.53 1.88 15.88
CA GLY A 249 3.62 2.85 15.93
C GLY A 249 3.23 4.20 15.34
N GLN A 250 2.74 4.21 14.09
CA GLN A 250 2.42 5.44 13.35
C GLN A 250 1.36 6.31 14.05
N ARG A 251 0.39 5.67 14.72
CA ARG A 251 -0.67 6.36 15.46
C ARG A 251 -0.40 6.48 16.95
N ARG A 252 0.79 6.09 17.39
CA ARG A 252 1.27 6.15 18.77
C ARG A 252 0.25 5.57 19.76
N LEU A 253 -0.09 4.29 19.61
CA LEU A 253 -1.02 3.59 20.49
C LEU A 253 -0.36 3.28 21.85
N VAL A 254 -0.17 4.32 22.67
CA VAL A 254 0.59 4.27 23.94
C VAL A 254 0.03 3.22 24.91
N ALA A 255 -1.29 3.04 24.95
CA ALA A 255 -1.92 2.10 25.88
C ALA A 255 -1.61 0.63 25.53
N ALA A 256 -1.18 0.35 24.30
CA ALA A 256 -0.82 -0.99 23.82
C ALA A 256 0.68 -1.31 23.93
N ARG A 257 1.46 -0.46 24.62
CA ARG A 257 2.91 -0.61 24.74
C ARG A 257 3.31 -1.95 25.37
N ALA A 258 2.58 -2.43 26.37
CA ALA A 258 2.90 -3.70 27.04
C ALA A 258 2.74 -4.90 26.09
N GLU A 259 1.70 -4.88 25.25
CA GLU A 259 1.41 -5.87 24.23
C GLU A 259 2.51 -5.87 23.15
N LEU A 260 2.98 -4.69 22.75
CA LEU A 260 4.13 -4.57 21.83
C LEU A 260 5.41 -5.16 22.43
N VAL A 261 5.70 -4.89 23.72
CA VAL A 261 6.86 -5.49 24.40
C VAL A 261 6.79 -7.02 24.37
N ALA A 262 5.62 -7.61 24.61
CA ALA A 262 5.46 -9.07 24.53
C ALA A 262 5.72 -9.62 23.12
N LEU A 263 5.42 -8.84 22.08
CA LEU A 263 5.65 -9.25 20.69
C LEU A 263 7.12 -9.17 20.24
N THR A 264 7.99 -8.47 20.98
CA THR A 264 9.42 -8.35 20.67
C THR A 264 10.22 -9.65 20.73
N VAL A 265 9.62 -10.72 21.27
CA VAL A 265 10.21 -12.07 21.33
C VAL A 265 9.45 -13.09 20.47
N SER A 266 8.51 -12.64 19.63
CA SER A 266 7.65 -13.52 18.81
C SER A 266 8.33 -14.08 17.54
N GLY A 267 9.60 -13.77 17.30
CA GLY A 267 10.32 -14.18 16.10
C GLY A 267 9.96 -13.36 14.85
N PRO A 268 10.69 -13.56 13.74
CA PRO A 268 10.49 -12.81 12.51
C PRO A 268 9.12 -13.10 11.87
N PRO A 269 8.54 -12.12 11.16
CA PRO A 269 8.94 -10.69 11.08
C PRO A 269 8.30 -9.81 12.17
N VAL A 270 7.56 -10.42 13.11
CA VAL A 270 6.70 -9.72 14.08
C VAL A 270 7.50 -9.00 15.15
N ASP A 271 8.59 -9.59 15.61
CA ASP A 271 9.46 -9.01 16.62
C ASP A 271 10.14 -7.70 16.17
N ALA A 272 10.66 -7.66 14.94
CA ALA A 272 11.26 -6.45 14.37
C ALA A 272 10.21 -5.33 14.21
N ALA A 273 9.01 -5.67 13.73
CA ALA A 273 7.91 -4.72 13.61
C ALA A 273 7.42 -4.20 14.97
N ALA A 274 7.44 -5.05 16.00
CA ALA A 274 7.11 -4.64 17.37
C ALA A 274 8.14 -3.65 17.93
N TRP A 275 9.45 -3.88 17.71
CA TRP A 275 10.47 -2.91 18.11
C TRP A 275 10.36 -1.58 17.37
N ILE A 276 9.99 -1.62 16.09
CA ILE A 276 9.71 -0.40 15.32
C ILE A 276 8.56 0.39 15.95
N ALA A 277 7.44 -0.27 16.23
CA ALA A 277 6.28 0.37 16.83
C ALA A 277 6.61 0.96 18.21
N LEU A 278 7.39 0.26 19.03
CA LEU A 278 7.86 0.77 20.32
C LEU A 278 8.71 2.03 20.16
N GLY A 279 9.67 2.03 19.23
CA GLY A 279 10.51 3.19 18.98
C GLY A 279 9.71 4.40 18.48
N GLU A 280 8.67 4.20 17.67
CA GLU A 280 7.78 5.27 17.21
C GLU A 280 6.90 5.84 18.34
N ILE A 281 6.40 4.97 19.23
CA ILE A 281 5.60 5.37 20.40
C ILE A 281 6.45 6.17 21.40
N ASP A 282 7.63 5.64 21.73
CA ASP A 282 8.52 6.19 22.75
C ASP A 282 9.36 7.38 22.24
N GLY A 283 9.36 7.62 20.92
CA GLY A 283 10.16 8.67 20.27
C GLY A 283 11.64 8.32 20.13
N GLY A 284 11.97 7.03 20.20
CA GLY A 284 13.33 6.49 20.21
C GLY A 284 13.35 5.13 20.90
N LEU A 285 14.51 4.46 20.87
CA LEU A 285 14.76 3.29 21.71
C LEU A 285 15.83 3.63 22.75
N GLU A 286 15.79 2.93 23.89
CA GLU A 286 16.88 2.98 24.87
C GLU A 286 18.24 2.76 24.17
N PRO A 287 19.26 3.60 24.39
CA PRO A 287 20.51 3.54 23.62
C PRO A 287 21.21 2.18 23.69
N GLY A 288 21.15 1.52 24.85
CA GLY A 288 21.67 0.16 25.02
C GLY A 288 20.93 -0.86 24.17
N LYS A 289 19.62 -0.68 23.98
CA LYS A 289 18.81 -1.55 23.14
C LYS A 289 19.06 -1.30 21.65
N ALA A 290 19.09 -0.05 21.22
CA ALA A 290 19.44 0.29 19.83
C ALA A 290 20.82 -0.26 19.43
N ARG A 291 21.80 -0.19 20.35
CA ARG A 291 23.13 -0.80 20.18
C ARG A 291 23.06 -2.32 20.05
N ALA A 292 22.35 -3.00 20.96
CA ALA A 292 22.21 -4.45 20.86
C ALA A 292 21.54 -4.89 19.55
N LEU A 293 20.59 -4.11 19.02
CA LEU A 293 19.92 -4.41 17.76
C LEU A 293 20.83 -4.21 16.54
N ILE A 294 21.65 -3.15 16.51
CA ILE A 294 22.58 -2.90 15.40
C ILE A 294 23.70 -3.95 15.31
N GLU A 295 23.96 -4.68 16.40
CA GLU A 295 24.93 -5.77 16.51
C GLU A 295 24.30 -7.15 16.30
N SER A 296 23.00 -7.22 15.97
CA SER A 296 22.31 -8.50 15.78
C SER A 296 22.80 -9.27 14.56
N ASP A 297 22.83 -10.60 14.66
CA ASP A 297 23.08 -11.48 13.52
C ASP A 297 22.00 -11.35 12.43
N ARG A 298 20.79 -10.95 12.80
CA ARG A 298 19.67 -10.81 11.87
C ARG A 298 19.62 -9.43 11.23
N ALA A 299 19.54 -9.39 9.90
CA ALA A 299 19.52 -8.14 9.15
C ALA A 299 18.29 -7.26 9.46
N ASP A 300 17.12 -7.87 9.70
CA ASP A 300 15.91 -7.13 10.07
C ASP A 300 16.05 -6.41 11.41
N MET A 301 16.68 -7.04 12.40
CA MET A 301 17.00 -6.43 13.69
C MET A 301 18.04 -5.31 13.56
N ARG A 302 19.06 -5.50 12.71
CA ARG A 302 20.02 -4.42 12.42
C ARG A 302 19.37 -3.22 11.76
N LEU A 303 18.37 -3.41 10.90
CA LEU A 303 17.57 -2.30 10.35
C LEU A 303 16.84 -1.51 11.44
N VAL A 304 16.26 -2.21 12.43
CA VAL A 304 15.67 -1.54 13.60
C VAL A 304 16.74 -0.77 14.38
N GLY A 305 17.91 -1.39 14.60
CA GLY A 305 19.06 -0.74 15.23
C GLY A 305 19.45 0.54 14.51
N VAL A 306 19.74 0.47 13.21
CA VAL A 306 20.06 1.62 12.35
C VAL A 306 19.01 2.72 12.46
N ARG A 307 17.72 2.36 12.50
CA ARG A 307 16.63 3.32 12.56
C ARG A 307 16.65 4.17 13.83
N PHE A 308 16.95 3.58 14.97
CA PHE A 308 16.87 4.23 16.30
C PHE A 308 18.23 4.41 16.98
N PHE A 309 19.34 4.22 16.26
CA PHE A 309 20.67 4.39 16.84
C PHE A 309 20.99 5.87 17.02
N GLU A 310 21.05 6.32 18.26
CA GLU A 310 21.35 7.71 18.62
C GLU A 310 22.58 7.81 19.54
N GLY A 311 23.07 9.04 19.71
CA GLY A 311 24.16 9.39 20.63
C GLY A 311 25.38 9.97 19.94
N VAL A 312 26.39 10.34 20.74
CA VAL A 312 27.59 11.08 20.29
C VAL A 312 28.36 10.37 19.18
N ASN A 313 28.30 9.04 19.12
CA ASN A 313 28.99 8.23 18.12
C ASN A 313 28.07 7.72 16.99
N ALA A 314 26.87 8.30 16.82
CA ALA A 314 25.90 7.86 15.81
C ALA A 314 26.48 7.91 14.40
N THR A 315 27.07 9.05 14.00
CA THR A 315 27.68 9.21 12.67
C THR A 315 28.77 8.16 12.42
N LEU A 316 29.69 7.97 13.38
CA LEU A 316 30.77 6.99 13.26
C LEU A 316 30.22 5.58 13.09
N ARG A 317 29.25 5.19 13.92
CA ARG A 317 28.70 3.83 13.89
C ARG A 317 27.89 3.57 12.63
N LEU A 318 27.05 4.52 12.22
CA LEU A 318 26.25 4.42 11.00
C LEU A 318 27.14 4.40 9.75
N THR A 319 28.26 5.14 9.75
CA THR A 319 29.23 5.10 8.65
C THR A 319 29.90 3.73 8.53
N ALA A 320 30.27 3.11 9.66
CA ALA A 320 30.78 1.74 9.65
C ALA A 320 29.73 0.76 9.09
N VAL A 321 28.46 0.87 9.52
CA VAL A 321 27.36 0.04 9.00
C VAL A 321 27.15 0.25 7.50
N ALA A 322 27.15 1.50 7.02
CA ALA A 322 27.00 1.83 5.61
C ALA A 322 28.10 1.22 4.71
N ARG A 323 29.28 0.96 5.27
CA ARG A 323 30.45 0.42 4.54
C ARG A 323 30.60 -1.09 4.67
N GLU A 324 30.31 -1.63 5.83
CA GLU A 324 30.78 -2.97 6.22
C GLU A 324 29.66 -3.99 6.44
N ASP A 325 28.39 -3.56 6.56
CA ASP A 325 27.31 -4.51 6.83
C ASP A 325 27.15 -5.51 5.69
N ALA A 326 27.01 -6.80 6.03
CA ALA A 326 26.83 -7.87 5.05
C ALA A 326 25.55 -7.70 4.21
N SER A 327 24.51 -7.08 4.78
CA SER A 327 23.23 -6.88 4.10
C SER A 327 23.21 -5.55 3.32
N PRO A 328 22.98 -5.58 1.98
CA PRO A 328 22.87 -4.35 1.19
C PRO A 328 21.71 -3.46 1.65
N LEU A 329 20.63 -4.06 2.16
CA LEU A 329 19.50 -3.32 2.73
C LEU A 329 19.91 -2.52 3.98
N VAL A 330 20.73 -3.12 4.85
CA VAL A 330 21.21 -2.45 6.07
C VAL A 330 22.19 -1.33 5.73
N ARG A 331 23.10 -1.56 4.76
CA ARG A 331 24.00 -0.51 4.27
C ARG A 331 23.22 0.68 3.71
N SER A 332 22.22 0.41 2.88
CA SER A 332 21.34 1.44 2.29
C SER A 332 20.59 2.24 3.35
N ALA A 333 20.05 1.57 4.37
CA ALA A 333 19.36 2.23 5.47
C ALA A 333 20.30 3.14 6.29
N ALA A 334 21.55 2.73 6.48
CA ALA A 334 22.54 3.54 7.17
C ALA A 334 22.93 4.79 6.36
N VAL A 335 23.10 4.67 5.04
CA VAL A 335 23.29 5.83 4.14
C VAL A 335 22.07 6.78 4.22
N ALA A 336 20.85 6.22 4.17
CA ALA A 336 19.63 7.01 4.29
C ALA A 336 19.59 7.82 5.60
N ARG A 337 19.82 7.16 6.74
CA ARG A 337 19.92 7.80 8.05
C ARG A 337 20.98 8.90 8.10
N LEU A 338 22.20 8.62 7.64
CA LEU A 338 23.28 9.60 7.63
C LEU A 338 22.90 10.87 6.84
N VAL A 339 22.30 10.71 5.66
CA VAL A 339 21.86 11.84 4.85
C VAL A 339 20.66 12.57 5.47
N ASP A 340 19.70 11.85 6.04
CA ASP A 340 18.54 12.49 6.69
C ASP A 340 18.91 13.28 7.94
N ASP A 341 19.82 12.76 8.75
CA ASP A 341 20.14 13.35 10.04
C ASP A 341 21.18 14.48 9.92
N PHE A 342 22.09 14.39 8.95
CA PHE A 342 23.24 15.32 8.81
C PHE A 342 23.29 16.07 7.47
N GLY A 343 22.43 15.73 6.51
CA GLY A 343 22.38 16.40 5.21
C GLY A 343 23.73 16.38 4.48
N VAL A 344 24.12 17.54 3.97
CA VAL A 344 25.41 17.73 3.28
C VAL A 344 26.62 17.42 4.18
N ALA A 345 26.48 17.53 5.51
CA ALA A 345 27.60 17.27 6.43
C ALA A 345 28.02 15.79 6.45
N ALA A 346 27.15 14.85 6.05
CA ALA A 346 27.48 13.43 5.93
C ALA A 346 28.10 13.05 4.57
N ILE A 347 28.31 13.99 3.65
CA ILE A 347 28.67 13.65 2.27
C ILE A 347 29.92 12.78 2.17
N ASP A 348 30.99 13.13 2.91
CA ASP A 348 32.25 12.37 2.88
C ASP A 348 32.10 10.96 3.44
N ASP A 349 31.15 10.75 4.37
CA ASP A 349 30.88 9.45 4.96
C ASP A 349 30.16 8.52 3.97
N VAL A 350 29.25 9.07 3.16
CA VAL A 350 28.34 8.30 2.29
C VAL A 350 28.78 8.19 0.82
N LEU A 351 29.64 9.09 0.31
CA LEU A 351 30.14 9.01 -1.06
C LEU A 351 30.75 7.64 -1.44
N PRO A 352 31.49 6.94 -0.56
CA PRO A 352 31.99 5.60 -0.85
C PRO A 352 30.90 4.58 -1.22
N SER A 353 29.66 4.76 -0.74
CA SER A 353 28.53 3.89 -1.07
C SER A 353 28.07 3.99 -2.54
N LEU A 354 28.54 5.00 -3.29
CA LEU A 354 28.38 5.03 -4.75
C LEU A 354 29.20 3.94 -5.45
N ALA A 355 30.16 3.32 -4.77
CA ALA A 355 30.94 2.19 -5.28
C ALA A 355 30.46 0.83 -4.76
N ASP A 356 29.30 0.78 -4.09
CA ASP A 356 28.79 -0.44 -3.46
C ASP A 356 28.69 -1.60 -4.47
N PRO A 357 29.17 -2.81 -4.12
CA PRO A 357 29.14 -3.97 -5.01
C PRO A 357 27.72 -4.44 -5.34
N ASP A 358 26.73 -4.15 -4.50
CA ASP A 358 25.33 -4.44 -4.75
C ASP A 358 24.66 -3.29 -5.53
N ASP A 359 24.02 -3.61 -6.64
CA ASP A 359 23.41 -2.63 -7.54
C ASP A 359 22.23 -1.89 -6.88
N GLY A 360 21.47 -2.59 -6.04
CA GLY A 360 20.35 -2.01 -5.30
C GLY A 360 20.84 -1.00 -4.27
N ALA A 361 21.85 -1.37 -3.46
CA ALA A 361 22.44 -0.49 -2.46
C ALA A 361 23.13 0.72 -3.10
N ARG A 362 23.86 0.52 -4.19
CA ARG A 362 24.49 1.61 -4.94
C ARG A 362 23.45 2.59 -5.49
N THR A 363 22.35 2.09 -6.05
CA THR A 363 21.26 2.93 -6.55
C THR A 363 20.57 3.69 -5.42
N ALA A 364 20.28 3.02 -4.30
CA ALA A 364 19.68 3.66 -3.12
C ALA A 364 20.57 4.78 -2.56
N ALA A 365 21.88 4.54 -2.46
CA ALA A 365 22.85 5.55 -2.06
C ALA A 365 22.88 6.73 -3.05
N ALA A 366 22.90 6.44 -4.37
CA ALA A 366 22.89 7.47 -5.40
C ALA A 366 21.64 8.36 -5.34
N VAL A 367 20.45 7.77 -5.22
CA VAL A 367 19.19 8.50 -5.04
C VAL A 367 19.26 9.40 -3.81
N LYS A 368 19.72 8.86 -2.67
CA LYS A 368 19.76 9.59 -1.42
C LYS A 368 20.77 10.73 -1.44
N ILE A 369 21.99 10.49 -1.93
CA ILE A 369 23.03 11.50 -2.07
C ILE A 369 22.58 12.58 -3.06
N GLY A 370 22.04 12.19 -4.21
CA GLY A 370 21.53 13.11 -5.22
C GLY A 370 20.42 14.01 -4.69
N SER A 371 19.56 13.51 -3.79
CA SER A 371 18.48 14.32 -3.18
C SER A 371 18.97 15.54 -2.38
N LEU A 372 20.27 15.63 -2.05
CA LEU A 372 20.88 16.82 -1.46
C LEU A 372 21.02 17.99 -2.44
N GLY A 373 20.89 17.75 -3.75
CA GLY A 373 20.83 18.78 -4.79
C GLY A 373 22.17 19.39 -5.17
N ALA A 374 22.14 20.68 -5.52
CA ALA A 374 23.29 21.46 -6.01
C ALA A 374 24.59 21.31 -5.20
N PRO A 375 24.58 21.31 -3.84
CA PRO A 375 25.81 21.27 -3.05
C PRO A 375 26.68 20.02 -3.27
N VAL A 376 26.10 18.90 -3.70
CA VAL A 376 26.86 17.65 -3.91
C VAL A 376 27.39 17.50 -5.33
N VAL A 377 26.88 18.28 -6.29
CA VAL A 377 27.21 18.17 -7.72
C VAL A 377 28.73 18.21 -7.98
N PRO A 378 29.52 19.14 -7.40
CA PRO A 378 30.97 19.17 -7.64
C PRO A 378 31.68 17.89 -7.21
N ARG A 379 31.25 17.28 -6.10
CA ARG A 379 31.84 16.04 -5.57
C ARG A 379 31.43 14.84 -6.42
N LEU A 380 30.18 14.80 -6.89
CA LEU A 380 29.71 13.76 -7.81
C LEU A 380 30.46 13.82 -9.14
N VAL A 381 30.65 15.00 -9.71
CA VAL A 381 31.45 15.20 -10.93
C VAL A 381 32.88 14.68 -10.75
N ALA A 382 33.54 15.01 -9.63
CA ALA A 382 34.89 14.50 -9.36
C ALA A 382 34.95 12.96 -9.31
N ILE A 383 33.90 12.30 -8.80
CA ILE A 383 33.79 10.84 -8.81
C ILE A 383 33.55 10.30 -10.22
N VAL A 384 32.78 11.01 -11.05
CA VAL A 384 32.62 10.63 -12.46
C VAL A 384 33.96 10.67 -13.20
N ASP A 385 34.78 11.69 -12.96
CA ASP A 385 36.06 11.84 -13.63
C ASP A 385 37.10 10.79 -13.14
N ASP A 386 37.26 10.63 -11.82
CA ASP A 386 38.39 9.88 -11.24
C ASP A 386 38.01 8.58 -10.51
N GLY A 387 36.72 8.27 -10.40
CA GLY A 387 36.22 7.11 -9.64
C GLY A 387 36.42 5.76 -10.33
N SER A 388 36.18 4.68 -9.56
CA SER A 388 36.05 3.33 -10.13
C SER A 388 34.82 3.23 -11.04
N VAL A 389 34.75 2.25 -11.93
CA VAL A 389 33.60 2.06 -12.84
C VAL A 389 32.26 2.09 -12.08
N ARG A 390 32.18 1.39 -10.94
CA ARG A 390 30.97 1.40 -10.09
C ARG A 390 30.69 2.78 -9.51
N ALA A 391 31.73 3.45 -8.97
CA ALA A 391 31.58 4.78 -8.39
C ALA A 391 31.12 5.81 -9.42
N ARG A 392 31.66 5.76 -10.64
CA ARG A 392 31.24 6.58 -11.78
C ARG A 392 29.78 6.34 -12.12
N ASP A 393 29.38 5.08 -12.26
CA ASP A 393 28.00 4.73 -12.56
C ASP A 393 27.04 5.25 -11.46
N GLY A 394 27.40 5.04 -10.19
CA GLY A 394 26.64 5.55 -9.05
C GLY A 394 26.56 7.08 -9.03
N ALA A 395 27.65 7.78 -9.33
CA ALA A 395 27.68 9.24 -9.38
C ALA A 395 26.84 9.82 -10.53
N VAL A 396 26.85 9.19 -11.71
CA VAL A 396 25.97 9.56 -12.83
C VAL A 396 24.51 9.40 -12.44
N VAL A 397 24.13 8.30 -11.79
CA VAL A 397 22.77 8.12 -11.27
C VAL A 397 22.44 9.18 -10.24
N ALA A 398 23.34 9.48 -9.29
CA ALA A 398 23.12 10.50 -8.26
C ALA A 398 22.90 11.89 -8.86
N LEU A 399 23.64 12.26 -9.91
CA LEU A 399 23.46 13.53 -10.61
C LEU A 399 22.06 13.67 -11.22
N SER A 400 21.40 12.59 -11.65
CA SER A 400 20.01 12.66 -12.15
C SER A 400 18.99 13.03 -11.07
N PHE A 401 19.34 12.86 -9.80
CA PHE A 401 18.51 13.26 -8.66
C PHE A 401 18.94 14.60 -8.04
N ALA A 402 20.03 15.22 -8.52
CA ALA A 402 20.60 16.46 -7.98
C ALA A 402 20.00 17.75 -8.57
N GLY A 403 18.82 17.65 -9.19
CA GLY A 403 18.08 18.80 -9.71
C GLY A 403 18.72 19.44 -10.96
N PRO A 404 18.46 20.74 -11.22
CA PRO A 404 18.93 21.42 -12.43
C PRO A 404 20.46 21.40 -12.60
N ASP A 405 21.21 21.62 -11.52
CA ASP A 405 22.69 21.61 -11.58
C ASP A 405 23.24 20.22 -11.90
N GLY A 406 22.59 19.17 -11.38
CA GLY A 406 22.87 17.79 -11.77
C GLY A 406 22.61 17.54 -13.26
N THR A 407 21.52 18.10 -13.79
CA THR A 407 21.18 18.00 -15.23
C THR A 407 22.22 18.68 -16.11
N VAL A 408 22.69 19.87 -15.73
CA VAL A 408 23.76 20.59 -16.45
C VAL A 408 25.06 19.80 -16.42
N ALA A 409 25.43 19.24 -15.26
CA ALA A 409 26.60 18.37 -15.15
C ALA A 409 26.49 17.12 -16.03
N LEU A 410 25.32 16.47 -16.05
CA LEU A 410 25.06 15.32 -16.92
C LEU A 410 25.15 15.65 -18.40
N GLN A 411 24.68 16.81 -18.84
CA GLN A 411 24.82 17.25 -20.24
C GLN A 411 26.28 17.33 -20.64
N ARG A 412 27.10 18.02 -19.84
CA ARG A 412 28.54 18.12 -20.07
C ARG A 412 29.22 16.75 -20.08
N ILE A 413 28.86 15.86 -19.14
CA ILE A 413 29.42 14.50 -19.08
C ILE A 413 29.01 13.69 -20.32
N ALA A 414 27.76 13.78 -20.76
CA ALA A 414 27.27 13.07 -21.94
C ALA A 414 27.97 13.53 -23.23
N ASP A 415 28.26 14.82 -23.33
CA ASP A 415 28.82 15.43 -24.52
C ASP A 415 30.36 15.26 -24.58
N ASP A 416 31.07 15.45 -23.45
CA ASP A 416 32.54 15.65 -23.45
C ASP A 416 33.36 14.61 -22.66
N HIS A 417 32.75 13.74 -21.84
CA HIS A 417 33.53 12.85 -20.95
C HIS A 417 34.40 11.87 -21.77
N PRO A 418 35.68 11.62 -21.45
CA PRO A 418 36.56 10.79 -22.28
C PRO A 418 36.12 9.32 -22.39
N ASP A 419 35.59 8.76 -21.31
CA ASP A 419 35.09 7.38 -21.28
C ASP A 419 33.71 7.25 -21.95
N GLU A 420 33.63 6.40 -22.98
CA GLU A 420 32.43 6.21 -23.79
C GLU A 420 31.25 5.60 -22.98
N ARG A 421 31.54 4.69 -22.04
CA ARG A 421 30.49 4.09 -21.20
C ARG A 421 29.86 5.17 -20.31
N THR A 422 30.68 6.00 -19.68
CA THR A 422 30.21 7.13 -18.86
C THR A 422 29.40 8.13 -19.69
N ARG A 423 29.84 8.49 -20.90
CA ARG A 423 29.04 9.35 -21.81
C ARG A 423 27.66 8.76 -22.10
N LYS A 424 27.62 7.48 -22.48
CA LYS A 424 26.37 6.77 -22.79
C LYS A 424 25.45 6.71 -21.57
N LEU A 425 25.98 6.41 -20.39
CA LEU A 425 25.20 6.37 -19.16
C LEU A 425 24.62 7.74 -18.79
N ALA A 426 25.40 8.81 -18.94
CA ALA A 426 24.91 10.17 -18.72
C ALA A 426 23.82 10.55 -19.75
N GLY A 427 23.98 10.14 -21.01
CA GLY A 427 22.94 10.27 -22.02
C GLY A 427 21.64 9.54 -21.63
N LEU A 428 21.73 8.30 -21.17
CA LEU A 428 20.58 7.53 -20.67
C LEU A 428 19.92 8.19 -19.46
N ALA A 429 20.70 8.71 -18.52
CA ALA A 429 20.20 9.45 -17.36
C ALA A 429 19.44 10.73 -17.74
N LEU A 430 19.76 11.33 -18.90
CA LEU A 430 19.03 12.45 -19.50
C LEU A 430 17.82 12.00 -20.34
N GLY A 431 17.52 10.70 -20.42
CA GLY A 431 16.47 10.16 -21.29
C GLY A 431 16.85 10.11 -22.78
N ARG A 432 18.13 10.28 -23.13
CA ARG A 432 18.64 10.09 -24.48
C ARG A 432 18.81 8.59 -24.72
N PHE A 433 17.78 7.94 -25.25
CA PHE A 433 17.88 6.54 -25.66
C PHE A 433 18.65 6.45 -26.98
N PRO A 434 19.58 5.48 -27.13
CA PRO A 434 20.12 5.16 -28.44
C PRO A 434 18.96 4.64 -29.31
N GLY A 435 18.48 5.49 -30.21
CA GLY A 435 17.36 5.20 -31.11
C GLY A 435 17.74 5.53 -32.54
N HIS A 436 17.74 4.49 -33.36
CA HIS A 436 17.15 4.49 -34.70
C HIS A 436 17.38 5.76 -35.52
N GLU A 437 18.51 5.78 -36.24
CA GLU A 437 18.61 6.52 -37.49
C GLU A 437 17.50 6.00 -38.42
N HIS A 438 16.35 6.67 -38.44
CA HIS A 438 15.47 6.63 -39.59
C HIS A 438 16.15 7.45 -40.69
N ASN A 439 16.98 6.76 -41.48
CA ASN A 439 17.28 7.16 -42.84
C ASN A 439 16.04 6.99 -43.73
#